data_AF-A0A6L9W3S7-F1
#
_entry.id   AF-A0A6L9W3S7-F1
#
_cell.length_a   1.000
_cell.length_b   1.000
_cell.length_c   1.000
_cell.angle_alpha   90.00
_cell.angle_beta   90.00
_cell.angle_gamma   90.00
#
_symmetry.space_group_name_H-M   'P 1'
#
loop_
_entity.id
_entity.type
_entity.pdbx_description
1 polymer ?
#
loop_
_entity_poly.entity_id
_entity_poly.type
_entity_poly.pdbx_seq_one_letter_code
_entity_poly.pdbx_strand_id
1 'polypeptide(L)'
;MSRDLGAEVAFLTRALKAPTLREAVPRLAERAREQSWSHEEFLIACLQREVSARESHGGEGRIRAARFPARKSLEEFDFDHARGLKRELIAHLGTLDFVTAKENVLLLGPPGTGKTHLATGLAIRACQAGHRVLFATATEWVTRLAEAHHAGRLQDELRRLGRYPLLVVDEVGYVPFEPEAANLFFQLVSSRYERASLIVTSNKPFGRWGEVFGDEVVAAAMIDRLVHHAEVISLKGDSYRLKDRDLGRSAAATEDA
;
A
#
# COMPACT_ATOMS: atom_id res chain seq x y z
N MET A 1 35.95 -9.55 41.45
CA MET A 1 34.61 -9.06 41.09
C MET A 1 33.95 -10.10 40.22
N SER A 2 32.78 -10.61 40.62
CA SER A 2 31.97 -11.46 39.74
C SER A 2 31.52 -10.63 38.53
N ARG A 3 31.65 -11.17 37.34
CA ARG A 3 31.22 -10.50 36.10
C ARG A 3 29.70 -10.54 36.04
N ASP A 4 29.05 -9.38 36.07
CA ASP A 4 27.59 -9.28 35.91
C ASP A 4 27.23 -9.42 34.43
N LEU A 5 27.08 -10.67 34.00
CA LEU A 5 26.71 -11.02 32.62
C LEU A 5 25.34 -10.44 32.24
N GLY A 6 24.42 -10.27 33.20
CA GLY A 6 23.10 -9.70 32.93
C GLY A 6 23.18 -8.22 32.57
N ALA A 7 23.95 -7.44 33.33
CA ALA A 7 24.21 -6.04 33.03
C ALA A 7 24.95 -5.85 31.69
N GLU A 8 25.94 -6.70 31.39
CA GLU A 8 26.65 -6.66 30.11
C GLU A 8 25.72 -6.96 28.92
N VAL A 9 24.90 -8.01 29.00
CA VAL A 9 23.90 -8.32 27.96
C VAL A 9 22.92 -7.18 27.79
N ALA A 10 22.44 -6.57 28.89
CA ALA A 10 21.52 -5.43 28.82
C ALA A 10 22.15 -4.19 28.15
N PHE A 11 23.43 -3.91 28.43
CA PHE A 11 24.17 -2.82 27.79
C PHE A 11 24.39 -3.08 26.29
N LEU A 12 24.92 -4.26 25.94
CA LEU A 12 25.24 -4.61 24.55
C LEU A 12 23.99 -4.65 23.67
N THR A 13 22.90 -5.26 24.16
CA THR A 13 21.62 -5.29 23.43
C THR A 13 21.03 -3.89 23.24
N ARG A 14 21.18 -2.98 24.21
CA ARG A 14 20.77 -1.57 24.04
C ARG A 14 21.62 -0.87 22.97
N ALA A 15 22.95 -1.03 23.01
CA ALA A 15 23.87 -0.43 22.05
C ALA A 15 23.58 -0.91 20.61
N LEU A 16 23.27 -2.20 20.44
CA LEU A 16 22.89 -2.80 19.17
C LEU A 16 21.43 -2.55 18.75
N LYS A 17 20.65 -1.83 19.56
CA LYS A 17 19.20 -1.61 19.38
C LYS A 17 18.44 -2.93 19.20
N ALA A 18 18.72 -3.92 20.04
CA ALA A 18 18.15 -5.27 20.03
C ALA A 18 17.25 -5.52 21.25
N PRO A 19 16.11 -4.82 21.40
CA PRO A 19 15.28 -4.87 22.60
C PRO A 19 14.58 -6.23 22.77
N THR A 20 14.17 -6.89 21.69
CA THR A 20 13.50 -8.19 21.78
C THR A 20 14.48 -9.29 22.15
N LEU A 21 15.72 -9.22 21.66
CA LEU A 21 16.79 -10.09 22.13
C LEU A 21 16.97 -9.97 23.65
N ARG A 22 17.10 -8.74 24.18
CA ARG A 22 17.27 -8.49 25.62
C ARG A 22 16.21 -9.18 26.48
N GLU A 23 14.95 -9.15 26.04
CA GLU A 23 13.83 -9.78 26.74
C GLU A 23 13.80 -11.30 26.58
N ALA A 24 14.30 -11.82 25.45
CA ALA A 24 14.27 -13.24 25.13
C ALA A 24 15.46 -14.04 25.69
N VAL A 25 16.63 -13.41 25.89
CA VAL A 25 17.86 -14.10 26.32
C VAL A 25 17.65 -14.98 27.55
N PRO A 26 16.99 -14.55 28.65
CA PRO A 26 16.84 -15.40 29.84
C PRO A 26 16.10 -16.71 29.54
N ARG A 27 14.97 -16.63 28.83
CA ARG A 27 14.16 -17.80 28.45
C ARG A 27 14.88 -18.70 27.44
N LEU A 28 15.59 -18.11 26.49
CA LEU A 28 16.38 -18.87 25.51
C LEU A 28 17.56 -19.58 26.17
N ALA A 29 18.20 -18.96 27.17
CA ALA A 29 19.31 -19.56 27.90
C ALA A 29 18.87 -20.74 28.77
N GLU A 30 17.71 -20.66 29.41
CA GLU A 30 17.09 -21.78 30.13
C GLU A 30 16.80 -22.94 29.18
N ARG A 31 16.11 -22.65 28.07
CA ARG A 31 15.79 -23.66 27.04
C ARG A 31 17.04 -24.31 26.44
N ALA A 32 18.09 -23.53 26.19
CA ALA A 32 19.36 -24.04 25.67
C ALA A 32 20.01 -25.06 26.63
N ARG A 33 19.92 -24.83 27.95
CA ARG A 33 20.42 -25.78 28.96
C ARG A 33 19.59 -27.04 29.00
N GLU A 34 18.26 -26.91 29.02
CA GLU A 34 17.33 -28.05 29.05
C GLU A 34 17.47 -28.94 27.82
N GLN A 35 17.66 -28.33 26.65
CA GLN A 35 17.74 -29.03 25.36
C GLN A 35 19.17 -29.32 24.90
N SER A 36 20.17 -29.02 25.74
CA SER A 36 21.60 -29.21 25.44
C SER A 36 22.04 -28.62 24.09
N TRP A 37 21.60 -27.39 23.80
CA TRP A 37 21.99 -26.67 22.58
C TRP A 37 23.49 -26.37 22.58
N SER A 38 24.09 -26.42 21.39
CA SER A 38 25.40 -25.83 21.11
C SER A 38 25.38 -24.30 21.28
N HIS A 39 26.56 -23.70 21.41
CA HIS A 39 26.69 -22.25 21.51
C HIS A 39 26.17 -21.55 20.24
N GLU A 40 26.39 -22.16 19.08
CA GLU A 40 25.91 -21.72 17.78
C GLU A 40 24.38 -21.75 17.70
N GLU A 41 23.73 -22.84 18.14
CA GLU A 41 22.26 -22.95 18.16
C GLU A 41 21.62 -21.89 19.07
N PHE A 42 22.21 -21.66 20.25
CA PHE A 42 21.75 -20.60 21.16
C PHE A 42 21.91 -19.20 20.54
N LEU A 43 23.05 -18.91 19.92
CA LEU A 43 23.29 -17.64 19.24
C LEU A 43 22.33 -17.44 18.07
N ILE A 44 22.10 -18.48 17.26
CA ILE A 44 21.14 -18.46 16.15
C ILE A 44 19.73 -18.15 16.67
N ALA A 45 19.25 -18.86 17.70
CA ALA A 45 17.92 -18.63 18.26
C ALA A 45 17.75 -17.20 18.80
N CYS A 46 18.78 -16.67 19.46
CA CYS A 46 18.84 -15.29 19.92
C CYS A 46 18.70 -14.29 18.75
N LEU A 47 19.54 -14.44 17.72
CA LEU A 47 19.54 -13.54 16.56
C LEU A 47 18.24 -13.64 15.76
N GLN A 48 17.74 -14.86 15.52
CA GLN A 48 16.48 -15.10 14.83
C GLN A 48 15.32 -14.38 15.52
N ARG A 49 15.25 -14.42 16.85
CA ARG A 49 14.20 -13.74 17.61
C ARG A 49 14.19 -12.23 17.37
N GLU A 50 15.36 -11.61 17.34
CA GLU A 50 15.50 -10.18 17.06
C GLU A 50 15.20 -9.84 15.59
N VAL A 51 15.67 -10.65 14.64
CA VAL A 51 15.39 -10.44 13.21
C VAL A 51 13.90 -10.53 12.94
N SER A 52 13.24 -11.60 13.38
CA SER A 52 11.78 -11.75 13.21
C SER A 52 11.01 -10.62 13.89
N ALA A 53 11.47 -10.15 15.05
CA ALA A 53 10.88 -9.00 15.69
C ALA A 53 11.07 -7.72 14.87
N ARG A 54 12.26 -7.44 14.34
CA ARG A 54 12.52 -6.26 13.51
C ARG A 54 11.71 -6.26 12.22
N GLU A 55 11.57 -7.40 11.58
CA GLU A 55 10.74 -7.56 10.38
C GLU A 55 9.27 -7.27 10.70
N SER A 56 8.73 -7.88 11.75
CA SER A 56 7.35 -7.67 12.21
C SER A 56 7.09 -6.22 12.65
N HIS A 57 7.92 -5.67 13.55
CA HIS A 57 7.78 -4.30 14.05
C HIS A 57 8.02 -3.26 12.95
N GLY A 58 8.96 -3.53 12.05
CA GLY A 58 9.21 -2.70 10.88
C GLY A 58 7.99 -2.64 9.96
N GLY A 59 7.39 -3.80 9.67
CA GLY A 59 6.15 -3.89 8.89
C GLY A 59 5.01 -3.12 9.52
N GLU A 60 4.72 -3.39 10.79
CA GLU A 60 3.66 -2.72 11.54
C GLU A 60 3.89 -1.20 11.67
N GLY A 61 5.15 -0.78 11.87
CA GLY A 61 5.52 0.64 11.87
C GLY A 61 5.24 1.33 10.54
N ARG A 62 5.55 0.67 9.41
CA ARG A 62 5.23 1.17 8.06
C ARG A 62 3.72 1.20 7.80
N ILE A 63 2.97 0.19 8.25
CA ILE A 63 1.50 0.15 8.16
C ILE A 63 0.88 1.35 8.89
N ARG A 64 1.33 1.66 10.11
CA ARG A 64 0.87 2.83 10.86
C ARG A 64 1.24 4.14 10.17
N ALA A 65 2.46 4.24 9.64
CA ALA A 65 2.94 5.43 8.95
C ALA A 65 2.16 5.70 7.63
N ALA A 66 1.70 4.66 6.96
CA ALA A 66 0.94 4.76 5.72
C ALA A 66 -0.49 5.31 5.90
N ARG A 67 -1.04 5.27 7.13
CA ARG A 67 -2.37 5.81 7.50
C ARG A 67 -3.53 5.27 6.65
N PHE A 68 -3.57 3.95 6.43
CA PHE A 68 -4.70 3.31 5.74
C PHE A 68 -6.04 3.58 6.45
N PRO A 69 -7.15 3.78 5.71
CA PRO A 69 -8.47 4.04 6.30
C PRO A 69 -9.02 2.83 7.07
N ALA A 70 -8.63 1.62 6.65
CA ALA A 70 -8.90 0.38 7.35
C ALA A 70 -7.76 -0.62 7.08
N ARG A 71 -7.60 -1.61 7.94
CA ARG A 71 -6.72 -2.76 7.66
C ARG A 71 -7.54 -3.79 6.91
N LYS A 72 -7.09 -4.12 5.69
CA LYS A 72 -7.73 -5.12 4.81
C LYS A 72 -6.65 -6.00 4.23
N SER A 73 -6.76 -7.31 4.42
CA SER A 73 -5.80 -8.28 3.88
C SER A 73 -6.29 -8.83 2.54
N LEU A 74 -5.38 -9.37 1.72
CA LEU A 74 -5.78 -10.02 0.46
C LEU A 74 -6.53 -11.34 0.73
N GLU A 75 -6.25 -11.96 1.87
CA GLU A 75 -6.87 -13.19 2.36
C GLU A 75 -8.35 -12.99 2.74
N GLU A 76 -8.70 -11.79 3.22
CA GLU A 76 -10.07 -11.39 3.54
C GLU A 76 -10.92 -11.02 2.31
N PHE A 77 -10.32 -10.99 1.11
CA PHE A 77 -11.05 -10.59 -0.09
C PHE A 77 -11.96 -11.73 -0.58
N ASP A 78 -13.26 -11.45 -0.72
CA ASP A 78 -14.26 -12.38 -1.23
C ASP A 78 -14.21 -12.42 -2.78
N PHE A 79 -13.47 -13.39 -3.31
CA PHE A 79 -13.35 -13.62 -4.75
C PHE A 79 -14.63 -14.16 -5.40
N ASP A 80 -15.53 -14.78 -4.62
CA ASP A 80 -16.79 -15.32 -5.15
C ASP A 80 -17.76 -14.16 -5.50
N HIS A 81 -17.69 -13.06 -4.75
CA HIS A 81 -18.43 -11.83 -5.05
C HIS A 81 -17.81 -11.05 -6.23
N ALA A 82 -16.49 -11.03 -6.36
CA ALA A 82 -15.76 -10.30 -7.39
C ALA A 82 -15.68 -11.06 -8.73
N ARG A 83 -16.85 -11.30 -9.36
CA ARG A 83 -16.97 -12.09 -10.58
C ARG A 83 -16.01 -11.62 -11.69
N GLY A 84 -15.22 -12.55 -12.20
CA GLY A 84 -14.27 -12.30 -13.30
C GLY A 84 -12.88 -11.84 -12.87
N LEU A 85 -12.66 -11.60 -11.57
CA LEU A 85 -11.32 -11.35 -11.05
C LEU A 85 -10.57 -12.68 -10.85
N LYS A 86 -9.40 -12.82 -11.50
CA LYS A 86 -8.57 -14.03 -11.36
C LYS A 86 -7.78 -13.98 -10.06
N ARG A 87 -7.89 -15.03 -9.24
CA ARG A 87 -7.19 -15.13 -7.94
C ARG A 87 -5.67 -15.18 -8.12
N GLU A 88 -5.22 -15.83 -9.19
CA GLU A 88 -3.82 -15.98 -9.55
C GLU A 88 -3.16 -14.63 -9.83
N LEU A 89 -3.89 -13.72 -10.48
CA LEU A 89 -3.40 -12.36 -10.76
C LEU A 89 -3.19 -11.56 -9.47
N ILE A 90 -4.15 -11.60 -8.54
CA ILE A 90 -4.01 -10.92 -7.25
C ILE A 90 -2.91 -11.55 -6.40
N ALA A 91 -2.77 -12.87 -6.45
CA ALA A 91 -1.68 -13.57 -5.79
C ALA A 91 -0.32 -13.15 -6.35
N HIS A 92 -0.19 -13.03 -7.68
CA HIS A 92 1.00 -12.53 -8.35
C HIS A 92 1.32 -11.08 -7.96
N LEU A 93 0.36 -10.17 -8.00
CA LEU A 93 0.55 -8.79 -7.50
C LEU A 93 0.97 -8.76 -6.02
N GLY A 94 0.48 -9.72 -5.22
CA GLY A 94 0.86 -9.91 -3.83
C GLY A 94 2.31 -10.35 -3.59
N THR A 95 3.06 -10.69 -4.65
CA THR A 95 4.53 -10.91 -4.61
C THR A 95 5.32 -9.62 -4.71
N LEU A 96 4.67 -8.53 -5.15
CA LEU A 96 5.21 -7.16 -5.24
C LEU A 96 6.29 -6.95 -6.29
N ASP A 97 6.42 -7.87 -7.27
CA ASP A 97 7.35 -7.70 -8.40
C ASP A 97 7.14 -6.36 -9.13
N PHE A 98 5.88 -5.93 -9.27
CA PHE A 98 5.52 -4.64 -9.88
C PHE A 98 6.17 -3.44 -9.16
N VAL A 99 6.36 -3.50 -7.83
CA VAL A 99 7.01 -2.43 -7.05
C VAL A 99 8.49 -2.35 -7.41
N THR A 100 9.14 -3.49 -7.60
CA THR A 100 10.56 -3.57 -7.99
C THR A 100 10.75 -3.19 -9.46
N ALA A 101 9.83 -3.60 -10.34
CA ALA A 101 9.79 -3.24 -11.75
C ALA A 101 9.39 -1.77 -11.99
N LYS A 102 8.87 -1.08 -10.97
CA LYS A 102 8.34 0.29 -11.03
C LYS A 102 7.12 0.42 -11.94
N GLU A 103 6.35 -0.65 -12.02
CA GLU A 103 5.08 -0.72 -12.73
C GLU A 103 3.95 -0.22 -11.83
N ASN A 104 2.86 0.26 -12.42
CA ASN A 104 1.68 0.70 -11.69
C ASN A 104 0.63 -0.41 -11.63
N VAL A 105 -0.32 -0.27 -10.70
CA VAL A 105 -1.54 -1.09 -10.67
C VAL A 105 -2.74 -0.17 -10.70
N LEU A 106 -3.63 -0.36 -11.67
CA LEU A 106 -4.83 0.44 -11.81
C LEU A 106 -6.06 -0.44 -11.56
N LEU A 107 -6.83 -0.10 -10.55
CA LEU A 107 -8.06 -0.80 -10.16
C LEU A 107 -9.26 0.06 -10.58
N LEU A 108 -9.98 -0.36 -11.61
CA LEU A 108 -11.10 0.37 -12.18
C LEU A 108 -12.42 -0.38 -11.94
N GLY A 109 -13.52 0.33 -11.75
CA GLY A 109 -14.84 -0.30 -11.69
C GLY A 109 -15.82 0.39 -10.75
N PRO A 110 -17.11 -0.02 -10.74
CA PRO A 110 -18.17 0.63 -9.96
C PRO A 110 -17.87 0.70 -8.45
N PRO A 111 -18.51 1.63 -7.71
CA PRO A 111 -18.39 1.70 -6.25
C PRO A 111 -18.73 0.37 -5.55
N GLY A 112 -18.02 0.05 -4.47
CA GLY A 112 -18.30 -1.14 -3.67
C GLY A 112 -17.79 -2.48 -4.24
N THR A 113 -17.10 -2.48 -5.38
CA THR A 113 -16.54 -3.70 -6.01
C THR A 113 -15.23 -4.21 -5.38
N GLY A 114 -14.68 -3.51 -4.38
CA GLY A 114 -13.48 -3.96 -3.66
C GLY A 114 -12.14 -3.37 -4.11
N LYS A 115 -12.13 -2.35 -4.98
CA LYS A 115 -10.90 -1.64 -5.43
C LYS A 115 -10.01 -1.17 -4.27
N THR A 116 -10.56 -0.38 -3.35
CA THR A 116 -9.83 0.12 -2.17
C THR A 116 -9.34 -1.03 -1.27
N HIS A 117 -10.10 -2.13 -1.18
CA HIS A 117 -9.67 -3.32 -0.41
C HIS A 117 -8.42 -3.92 -1.03
N LEU A 118 -8.42 -4.19 -2.33
CA LEU A 118 -7.26 -4.74 -3.02
C LEU A 118 -6.05 -3.80 -2.95
N ALA A 119 -6.25 -2.50 -3.19
CA ALA A 119 -5.19 -1.50 -3.06
C ALA A 119 -4.57 -1.50 -1.65
N THR A 120 -5.42 -1.54 -0.62
CA THR A 120 -5.00 -1.60 0.78
C THR A 120 -4.27 -2.91 1.10
N GLY A 121 -4.77 -4.05 0.64
CA GLY A 121 -4.15 -5.35 0.87
C GLY A 121 -2.77 -5.47 0.24
N LEU A 122 -2.62 -5.02 -1.01
CA LEU A 122 -1.33 -4.94 -1.70
C LEU A 122 -0.36 -4.00 -0.96
N ALA A 123 -0.84 -2.83 -0.54
CA ALA A 123 -0.04 -1.86 0.20
C ALA A 123 0.39 -2.35 1.59
N ILE A 124 -0.47 -3.09 2.30
CA ILE A 124 -0.12 -3.73 3.57
C ILE A 124 0.95 -4.80 3.36
N ARG A 125 0.81 -5.63 2.32
CA ARG A 125 1.86 -6.59 1.95
C ARG A 125 3.18 -5.88 1.62
N ALA A 126 3.14 -4.77 0.91
CA ALA A 126 4.34 -3.96 0.63
C ALA A 126 4.99 -3.44 1.92
N CYS A 127 4.21 -2.96 2.88
CA CYS A 127 4.72 -2.55 4.19
C CYS A 127 5.39 -3.72 4.93
N GLN A 128 4.77 -4.90 4.94
CA GLN A 128 5.30 -6.11 5.57
C GLN A 128 6.61 -6.56 4.89
N ALA A 129 6.70 -6.46 3.57
CA ALA A 129 7.88 -6.81 2.77
C ALA A 129 9.03 -5.78 2.84
N GLY A 130 8.91 -4.71 3.64
CA GLY A 130 10.00 -3.76 3.82
C GLY A 130 9.79 -2.39 3.16
N HIS A 131 8.80 -2.25 2.27
CA HIS A 131 8.61 -1.03 1.51
C HIS A 131 7.89 0.05 2.33
N ARG A 132 8.34 1.29 2.18
CA ARG A 132 7.62 2.45 2.71
C ARG A 132 6.48 2.79 1.77
N VAL A 133 5.27 2.90 2.31
CA VAL A 133 4.06 3.22 1.55
C VAL A 133 3.39 4.45 2.15
N LEU A 134 2.73 5.24 1.30
CA LEU A 134 1.74 6.22 1.74
C LEU A 134 0.43 5.95 1.01
N PHE A 135 -0.66 6.09 1.74
CA PHE A 135 -2.02 6.00 1.21
C PHE A 135 -2.69 7.35 1.39
N ALA A 136 -3.35 7.84 0.34
CA ALA A 136 -4.31 8.93 0.45
C ALA A 136 -5.31 8.85 -0.71
N THR A 137 -6.46 9.48 -0.52
CA THR A 137 -7.41 9.74 -1.61
C THR A 137 -6.80 10.73 -2.61
N ALA A 138 -7.32 10.74 -3.83
CA ALA A 138 -6.88 11.64 -4.88
C ALA A 138 -7.04 13.12 -4.46
N THR A 139 -8.12 13.44 -3.75
CA THR A 139 -8.37 14.76 -3.17
C THR A 139 -7.31 15.13 -2.12
N GLU A 140 -7.00 14.24 -1.18
CA GLU A 140 -5.96 14.49 -0.15
C GLU A 140 -4.57 14.68 -0.78
N TRP A 141 -4.25 13.92 -1.84
CA TRP A 141 -3.01 14.12 -2.58
C TRP A 141 -2.95 15.51 -3.22
N VAL A 142 -4.01 15.92 -3.90
CA VAL A 142 -4.12 17.26 -4.50
C VAL A 142 -3.99 18.34 -3.44
N THR A 143 -4.72 18.24 -2.32
CA THR A 143 -4.66 19.21 -1.22
C THR A 143 -3.23 19.36 -0.70
N ARG A 144 -2.54 18.25 -0.43
CA ARG A 144 -1.15 18.25 0.04
C ARG A 144 -0.19 18.89 -0.97
N LEU A 145 -0.38 18.64 -2.26
CA LEU A 145 0.44 19.23 -3.32
C LEU A 145 0.16 20.73 -3.48
N ALA A 146 -1.10 21.15 -3.36
CA ALA A 146 -1.50 22.56 -3.43
C ALA A 146 -0.94 23.35 -2.24
N GLU A 147 -1.02 22.82 -1.03
CA GLU A 147 -0.39 23.42 0.16
C GLU A 147 1.13 23.58 -0.03
N ALA A 148 1.80 22.54 -0.55
CA ALA A 148 3.23 22.62 -0.85
C ALA A 148 3.55 23.63 -1.96
N HIS A 149 2.68 23.74 -2.97
CA HIS A 149 2.81 24.70 -4.06
C HIS A 149 2.68 26.14 -3.57
N HIS A 150 1.62 26.46 -2.84
CA HIS A 150 1.40 27.77 -2.24
C HIS A 150 2.51 28.17 -1.27
N ALA A 151 3.13 27.20 -0.58
CA ALA A 151 4.28 27.43 0.28
C ALA A 151 5.63 27.50 -0.46
N GLY A 152 5.65 27.43 -1.80
CA GLY A 152 6.88 27.45 -2.62
C GLY A 152 7.77 26.21 -2.46
N ARG A 153 7.24 25.09 -1.94
CA ARG A 153 7.97 23.86 -1.59
C ARG A 153 7.53 22.62 -2.37
N LEU A 154 6.80 22.79 -3.48
CA LEU A 154 6.30 21.67 -4.29
C LEU A 154 7.41 20.70 -4.71
N GLN A 155 8.56 21.22 -5.17
CA GLN A 155 9.66 20.38 -5.62
C GLN A 155 10.33 19.59 -4.48
N ASP A 156 10.39 20.16 -3.27
CA ASP A 156 10.85 19.42 -2.09
C ASP A 156 9.88 18.29 -1.74
N GLU A 157 8.58 18.56 -1.84
CA GLU A 157 7.54 17.58 -1.56
C GLU A 157 7.55 16.43 -2.56
N LEU A 158 7.66 16.71 -3.87
CA LEU A 158 7.81 15.69 -4.91
C LEU A 158 9.08 14.85 -4.71
N ARG A 159 10.21 15.48 -4.36
CA ARG A 159 11.46 14.76 -4.00
C ARG A 159 11.28 13.88 -2.77
N ARG A 160 10.51 14.32 -1.77
CA ARG A 160 10.19 13.52 -0.58
C ARG A 160 9.31 12.32 -0.95
N LEU A 161 8.27 12.53 -1.76
CA LEU A 161 7.36 11.49 -2.23
C LEU A 161 8.07 10.47 -3.13
N GLY A 162 9.04 10.89 -3.93
CA GLY A 162 9.87 10.00 -4.76
C GLY A 162 10.69 8.98 -3.94
N ARG A 163 10.91 9.20 -2.64
CA ARG A 163 11.61 8.24 -1.75
C ARG A 163 10.74 7.06 -1.32
N TYR A 164 9.43 7.13 -1.54
CA TYR A 164 8.50 6.04 -1.25
C TYR A 164 8.37 5.15 -2.50
N PRO A 165 8.77 3.86 -2.43
CA PRO A 165 8.66 2.94 -3.56
C PRO A 165 7.23 2.79 -4.08
N LEU A 166 6.24 2.94 -3.20
CA LEU A 166 4.82 2.82 -3.53
C LEU A 166 4.02 3.96 -2.91
N LEU A 167 3.15 4.58 -3.71
CA LEU A 167 2.04 5.41 -3.21
C LEU A 167 0.72 4.81 -3.68
N VAL A 168 -0.32 4.93 -2.85
CA VAL A 168 -1.69 4.60 -3.22
C VAL A 168 -2.47 5.90 -3.41
N VAL A 169 -3.10 6.04 -4.58
CA VAL A 169 -4.03 7.11 -4.91
C VAL A 169 -5.42 6.49 -5.02
N ASP A 170 -6.20 6.61 -3.95
CA ASP A 170 -7.56 6.06 -3.90
C ASP A 170 -8.59 7.06 -4.44
N GLU A 171 -9.73 6.57 -4.94
CA GLU A 171 -10.91 7.38 -5.27
C GLU A 171 -10.72 8.44 -6.39
N VAL A 172 -9.90 8.17 -7.40
CA VAL A 172 -9.81 9.03 -8.59
C VAL A 172 -11.15 9.04 -9.32
N GLY A 173 -11.68 10.23 -9.62
CA GLY A 173 -12.88 10.42 -10.44
C GLY A 173 -14.19 10.59 -9.69
N TYR A 174 -14.16 10.69 -8.35
CA TYR A 174 -15.35 11.08 -7.56
C TYR A 174 -15.66 12.57 -7.65
N VAL A 175 -14.63 13.41 -7.68
CA VAL A 175 -14.75 14.87 -7.78
C VAL A 175 -13.86 15.35 -8.94
N PRO A 176 -14.39 16.18 -9.85
CA PRO A 176 -13.57 16.84 -10.87
C PRO A 176 -12.49 17.71 -10.22
N PHE A 177 -11.30 17.69 -10.80
CA PHE A 177 -10.21 18.55 -10.37
C PHE A 177 -10.31 19.92 -11.03
N GLU A 178 -9.99 20.94 -10.25
CA GLU A 178 -9.70 22.26 -10.80
C GLU A 178 -8.42 22.18 -11.66
N PRO A 179 -8.22 23.09 -12.64
CA PRO A 179 -7.07 23.02 -13.55
C PRO A 179 -5.72 23.00 -12.83
N GLU A 180 -5.57 23.75 -11.75
CA GLU A 180 -4.35 23.75 -10.93
C GLU A 180 -4.14 22.39 -10.25
N ALA A 181 -5.19 21.82 -9.65
CA ALA A 181 -5.17 20.50 -9.04
C ALA A 181 -4.78 19.40 -10.04
N ALA A 182 -5.34 19.44 -11.25
CA ALA A 182 -5.00 18.51 -12.33
C ALA A 182 -3.52 18.61 -12.72
N ASN A 183 -2.98 19.83 -12.85
CA ASN A 183 -1.57 20.05 -13.12
C ASN A 183 -0.65 19.56 -11.98
N LEU A 184 -1.02 19.79 -10.72
CA LEU A 184 -0.26 19.30 -9.57
C LEU A 184 -0.25 17.77 -9.52
N PHE A 185 -1.41 17.14 -9.75
CA PHE A 185 -1.50 15.68 -9.82
C PHE A 185 -0.67 15.12 -10.98
N PHE A 186 -0.67 15.80 -12.13
CA PHE A 186 0.17 15.44 -13.27
C PHE A 186 1.66 15.49 -12.95
N GLN A 187 2.11 16.50 -12.21
CA GLN A 187 3.50 16.59 -11.74
C GLN A 187 3.85 15.43 -10.80
N LEU A 188 2.94 15.02 -9.91
CA LEU A 188 3.13 13.83 -9.06
C LEU A 188 3.31 12.58 -9.91
N VAL A 189 2.39 12.29 -10.83
CA VAL A 189 2.46 11.11 -11.72
C VAL A 189 3.74 11.14 -12.56
N SER A 190 4.04 12.28 -13.17
CA SER A 190 5.25 12.46 -14.00
C SER A 190 6.55 12.30 -13.20
N SER A 191 6.59 12.73 -11.93
CA SER A 191 7.78 12.56 -11.08
C SER A 191 8.09 11.10 -10.76
N ARG A 192 7.09 10.22 -10.88
CA ARG A 192 7.14 8.80 -10.51
C ARG A 192 7.23 7.86 -11.71
N TYR A 193 6.80 8.30 -12.88
CA TYR A 193 6.91 7.58 -14.13
C TYR A 193 8.32 6.97 -14.31
N GLU A 194 8.38 5.65 -14.53
CA GLU A 194 9.60 4.82 -14.65
C GLU A 194 10.58 4.89 -13.45
N ARG A 195 10.12 5.43 -12.32
CA ARG A 195 10.95 5.67 -11.11
C ARG A 195 10.42 4.96 -9.89
N ALA A 196 9.10 4.98 -9.66
CA ALA A 196 8.46 4.34 -8.52
C ALA A 196 6.96 4.10 -8.78
N SER A 197 6.43 3.02 -8.21
CA SER A 197 5.07 2.55 -8.51
C SER A 197 3.96 3.38 -7.88
N LEU A 198 2.79 3.33 -8.53
CA LEU A 198 1.52 3.80 -8.03
C LEU A 198 0.51 2.65 -8.02
N ILE A 199 -0.32 2.57 -6.98
CA ILE A 199 -1.62 1.91 -7.07
C ILE A 199 -2.66 3.01 -7.19
N VAL A 200 -3.51 2.96 -8.21
CA VAL A 200 -4.58 3.93 -8.43
C VAL A 200 -5.92 3.22 -8.44
N THR A 201 -6.91 3.75 -7.72
CA THR A 201 -8.30 3.29 -7.84
C THR A 201 -9.18 4.34 -8.49
N SER A 202 -10.10 3.91 -9.35
CA SER A 202 -11.09 4.81 -9.94
C SER A 202 -12.44 4.14 -10.15
N ASN A 203 -13.52 4.92 -9.99
CA ASN A 203 -14.87 4.52 -10.35
C ASN A 203 -15.22 4.82 -11.82
N LYS A 204 -14.35 5.52 -12.57
CA LYS A 204 -14.56 5.88 -13.97
C LYS A 204 -13.62 5.09 -14.88
N PRO A 205 -14.08 4.63 -16.06
CA PRO A 205 -13.20 4.13 -17.10
C PRO A 205 -12.33 5.27 -17.67
N PHE A 206 -11.18 4.95 -18.28
CA PHE A 206 -10.26 5.95 -18.81
C PHE A 206 -10.89 6.94 -19.78
N GLY A 207 -11.83 6.51 -20.63
CA GLY A 207 -12.54 7.39 -21.56
C GLY A 207 -13.45 8.45 -20.91
N ARG A 208 -13.56 8.47 -19.56
CA ARG A 208 -14.25 9.52 -18.80
C ARG A 208 -13.30 10.32 -17.89
N TRP A 209 -11.99 10.15 -18.05
CA TRP A 209 -11.02 10.89 -17.25
C TRP A 209 -10.90 12.35 -17.70
N GLY A 210 -11.32 12.71 -18.92
CA GLY A 210 -11.47 14.11 -19.33
C GLY A 210 -12.39 14.91 -18.40
N GLU A 211 -13.50 14.30 -17.94
CA GLU A 211 -14.41 14.88 -16.94
C GLU A 211 -13.75 15.12 -15.57
N VAL A 212 -12.67 14.38 -15.27
CA VAL A 212 -11.97 14.45 -13.98
C VAL A 212 -10.84 15.47 -14.02
N PHE A 213 -10.08 15.52 -15.12
CA PHE A 213 -8.90 16.38 -15.24
C PHE A 213 -9.16 17.71 -15.96
N GLY A 214 -10.41 17.95 -16.38
CA GLY A 214 -10.85 19.21 -16.99
C GLY A 214 -10.86 19.18 -18.52
N ASP A 215 -9.95 18.43 -19.14
CA ASP A 215 -9.93 18.21 -20.59
C ASP A 215 -9.31 16.85 -20.98
N GLU A 216 -9.65 16.41 -22.20
CA GLU A 216 -9.20 15.12 -22.75
C GLU A 216 -7.70 15.05 -23.04
N VAL A 217 -7.03 16.19 -23.28
CA VAL A 217 -5.60 16.23 -23.59
C VAL A 217 -4.77 15.95 -22.34
N VAL A 218 -5.11 16.62 -21.22
CA VAL A 218 -4.47 16.38 -19.92
C VAL A 218 -4.78 14.97 -19.44
N ALA A 219 -6.02 14.50 -19.59
CA ALA A 219 -6.40 13.13 -19.24
C ALA A 219 -5.60 12.10 -20.06
N ALA A 220 -5.49 12.26 -21.37
CA ALA A 220 -4.71 11.36 -22.22
C ALA A 220 -3.23 11.33 -21.81
N ALA A 221 -2.61 12.49 -21.55
CA ALA A 221 -1.23 12.58 -21.10
C ALA A 221 -1.00 11.93 -19.72
N MET A 222 -2.00 11.97 -18.84
CA MET A 222 -1.98 11.29 -17.54
C MET A 222 -2.09 9.77 -17.70
N ILE A 223 -3.05 9.32 -18.49
CA ILE A 223 -3.32 7.90 -18.74
C ILE A 223 -2.10 7.24 -19.39
N ASP A 224 -1.49 7.89 -20.39
CA ASP A 224 -0.29 7.42 -21.07
C ASP A 224 0.83 7.07 -20.06
N ARG A 225 1.14 7.99 -19.13
CA ARG A 225 2.15 7.78 -18.10
C ARG A 225 1.75 6.73 -17.06
N LEU A 226 0.47 6.65 -16.70
CA LEU A 226 0.01 5.68 -15.72
C LEU A 226 -0.02 4.26 -16.27
N VAL A 227 -0.39 4.09 -17.54
CA VAL A 227 -0.72 2.80 -18.15
C VAL A 227 0.43 2.18 -18.93
N HIS A 228 1.41 2.96 -19.39
CA HIS A 228 2.53 2.44 -20.20
C HIS A 228 3.22 1.22 -19.55
N HIS A 229 3.48 1.28 -18.24
CA HIS A 229 3.99 0.17 -17.44
C HIS A 229 3.02 -0.13 -16.30
N ALA A 230 1.94 -0.87 -16.57
CA ALA A 230 0.93 -1.15 -15.56
C ALA A 230 0.13 -2.43 -15.74
N GLU A 231 -0.30 -2.99 -14.61
CA GLU A 231 -1.38 -3.96 -14.55
C GLU A 231 -2.72 -3.24 -14.37
N VAL A 232 -3.62 -3.36 -15.35
CA VAL A 232 -4.94 -2.72 -15.32
C VAL A 232 -6.03 -3.75 -15.04
N ILE A 233 -6.66 -3.66 -13.88
CA ILE A 233 -7.70 -4.58 -13.42
C ILE A 233 -9.05 -3.88 -13.41
N SER A 234 -9.97 -4.38 -14.23
CA SER A 234 -11.36 -3.91 -14.26
C SER A 234 -12.26 -4.81 -13.41
N LEU A 235 -12.67 -4.32 -12.24
CA LEU A 235 -13.62 -4.97 -11.37
C LEU A 235 -15.06 -4.70 -11.84
N LYS A 236 -15.87 -5.75 -11.82
CA LYS A 236 -17.28 -5.73 -12.20
C LYS A 236 -18.14 -6.33 -11.09
N GLY A 237 -19.45 -6.13 -11.19
CA GLY A 237 -20.43 -6.70 -10.27
C GLY A 237 -20.99 -5.70 -9.29
N ASP A 238 -21.86 -6.21 -8.42
CA ASP A 238 -22.65 -5.41 -7.49
C ASP A 238 -21.80 -4.93 -6.30
N SER A 239 -22.26 -3.87 -5.65
CA SER A 239 -21.59 -3.32 -4.46
C SER A 239 -21.60 -4.33 -3.31
N TYR A 240 -20.41 -4.75 -2.85
CA TYR A 240 -20.26 -5.60 -1.67
C TYR A 240 -20.87 -4.96 -0.41
N ARG A 241 -20.88 -3.61 -0.35
CA ARG A 241 -21.47 -2.85 0.78
C ARG A 241 -22.98 -3.04 0.90
N LEU A 242 -23.63 -3.54 -0.15
CA LEU A 242 -25.07 -3.77 -0.22
C LEU A 242 -25.45 -5.25 -0.14
N LYS A 243 -24.48 -6.16 -0.01
CA LYS A 243 -24.69 -7.62 -0.03
C LYS A 243 -25.72 -8.11 0.99
N ASP A 244 -25.75 -7.49 2.18
CA ASP A 244 -26.67 -7.84 3.27
C ASP A 244 -27.76 -6.78 3.51
N ARG A 245 -27.85 -5.76 2.63
CA ARG A 245 -28.89 -4.73 2.70
C ARG A 245 -29.89 -4.98 1.59
N ASP A 246 -31.08 -5.43 1.96
CA ASP A 246 -32.22 -5.54 1.06
C ASP A 246 -32.70 -4.14 0.65
N LEU A 247 -31.93 -3.48 -0.21
CA LEU A 247 -32.35 -2.27 -0.90
C LEU A 247 -33.08 -2.75 -2.14
N GLY A 248 -34.40 -2.97 -1.98
CA GLY A 248 -35.28 -3.54 -3.00
C GLY A 248 -34.85 -3.16 -4.41
N ARG A 249 -34.54 -4.17 -5.22
CA ARG A 249 -34.13 -4.03 -6.63
C ARG A 249 -35.04 -3.01 -7.32
N SER A 250 -34.53 -1.82 -7.63
CA SER A 250 -35.20 -0.98 -8.62
C SER A 250 -35.01 -1.68 -9.96
N ALA A 251 -36.11 -2.19 -10.53
CA ALA A 251 -36.13 -2.72 -11.87
C ALA A 251 -35.46 -1.71 -12.81
N ALA A 252 -34.33 -2.09 -13.41
CA ALA A 252 -33.82 -1.39 -14.58
C ALA A 252 -34.92 -1.50 -15.63
N ALA A 253 -35.47 -0.36 -16.03
CA ALA A 253 -36.41 -0.26 -17.13
C ALA A 253 -35.76 -0.89 -18.36
N THR A 254 -36.37 -1.97 -18.85
CA THR A 254 -36.30 -2.39 -20.24
C THR A 254 -36.86 -1.25 -21.08
N GLU A 255 -35.99 -0.46 -21.70
CA GLU A 255 -36.35 0.33 -22.87
C GLU A 255 -36.05 -0.53 -24.10
N ASP A 256 -37.10 -1.22 -24.57
CA ASP A 256 -37.21 -1.69 -25.94
C ASP A 256 -37.54 -0.50 -26.84
N ALA A 257 -36.75 -0.32 -27.91
CA ALA A 257 -37.12 0.34 -29.14
C ALA A 257 -36.42 -0.35 -30.31
#